data_AF-A0A160PFM6-F1
#
_entry.id   AF-A0A160PFM6-F1
#
_cell.length_a   1.000
_cell.length_b   1.000
_cell.length_c   1.000
_cell.angle_alpha   90.00
_cell.angle_beta   90.00
_cell.angle_gamma   90.00
#
_symmetry.space_group_name_H-M   'P 1'
#
loop_
_entity.id
_entity.type
_entity.pdbx_description
1 polymer ?
#
loop_
_entity_poly.entity_id
_entity_poly.type
_entity_poly.pdbx_seq_one_letter_code
_entity_poly.pdbx_strand_id
1 'polypeptide(L)' 'MTLSEDTRARRPGARAWIGRRLRDAIVLAAGAALALPLIVPFA' A
#
# COMPACT_ATOMS: atom_id res chain seq x y z
N MET A 1 17.57 26.19 2.07
CA MET A 1 16.56 25.37 2.79
C MET A 1 16.10 24.25 1.87
N THR A 2 16.83 23.13 1.85
CA THR A 2 16.54 21.97 1.01
C THR A 2 15.71 20.96 1.80
N LEU A 3 14.42 21.28 1.99
CA LEU A 3 13.45 20.46 2.74
C LEU A 3 13.28 19.03 2.17
N SER A 4 13.68 18.84 0.90
CA SER A 4 13.63 17.56 0.18
C SER A 4 14.79 16.60 0.45
N GLU A 5 15.93 17.07 0.97
CA GLU A 5 17.08 16.20 1.27
C GLU A 5 16.95 15.53 2.64
N ASP A 6 16.43 16.24 3.64
CA ASP A 6 16.23 15.73 5.01
C ASP A 6 15.18 14.60 5.11
N THR A 7 14.21 14.55 4.19
CA THR A 7 13.24 13.46 4.15
C THR A 7 13.83 12.15 3.61
N ARG A 8 14.91 12.22 2.82
CA ARG A 8 15.57 11.06 2.22
C ARG A 8 16.49 10.33 3.21
N ALA A 9 17.12 11.07 4.12
CA ALA A 9 18.07 10.53 5.11
C ALA A 9 17.39 9.82 6.32
N ARG A 10 16.14 10.16 6.64
CA ARG A 10 15.52 9.77 7.92
C ARG A 10 14.76 8.43 7.93
N ARG A 11 14.59 7.75 6.79
CA ARG A 11 13.61 6.65 6.68
C ARG A 11 14.02 5.44 5.82
N PRO A 12 15.26 4.90 5.89
CA PRO A 12 15.55 3.61 5.27
C PRO A 12 14.59 2.51 5.79
N GLY A 13 14.28 2.53 7.09
CA GLY A 13 13.31 1.61 7.70
C GLY A 13 11.84 1.88 7.34
N ALA A 14 11.44 3.15 7.18
CA ALA A 14 10.04 3.46 6.89
C ALA A 14 9.67 3.23 5.41
N ARG A 15 10.60 3.39 4.46
CA ARG A 15 10.35 2.98 3.07
C ARG A 15 10.16 1.47 2.95
N ALA A 16 10.95 0.68 3.66
CA ALA A 16 10.75 -0.78 3.74
C ALA A 16 9.41 -1.14 4.40
N TRP A 17 9.03 -0.41 5.45
CA TRP A 17 7.73 -0.57 6.11
C TRP A 17 6.54 -0.16 5.21
N ILE A 18 6.66 0.95 4.48
CA ILE A 18 5.67 1.41 3.49
C ILE A 18 5.56 0.41 2.34
N GLY A 19 6.67 -0.11 1.82
CA GLY A 19 6.66 -1.12 0.77
C GLY A 19 5.94 -2.40 1.18
N ARG A 20 6.16 -2.87 2.42
CA ARG A 20 5.42 -4.00 3.00
C ARG A 20 3.93 -3.70 3.12
N ARG A 21 3.57 -2.55 3.68
CA ARG A 21 2.16 -2.13 3.82
C ARG A 21 1.46 -1.92 2.49
N LEU A 22 2.16 -1.43 1.47
CA LEU A 22 1.63 -1.27 0.13
C LEU A 22 1.32 -2.63 -0.50
N ARG A 23 2.22 -3.61 -0.35
CA ARG A 23 1.98 -4.97 -0.83
C ARG A 23 0.79 -5.61 -0.12
N ASP A 24 0.70 -5.49 1.20
CA ASP A 24 -0.43 -5.99 1.97
C ASP A 24 -1.74 -5.32 1.54
N ALA A 25 -1.74 -3.99 1.35
CA ALA A 25 -2.89 -3.25 0.88
C ALA A 25 -3.33 -3.67 -0.53
N ILE A 26 -2.38 -3.91 -1.44
CA ILE A 26 -2.68 -4.42 -2.79
C ILE A 26 -3.28 -5.83 -2.72
N VAL A 27 -2.72 -6.73 -1.90
CA VAL A 27 -3.24 -8.09 -1.73
C VAL A 27 -4.65 -8.07 -1.13
N LEU A 28 -4.88 -7.25 -0.11
CA LEU A 28 -6.20 -7.06 0.48
C LEU A 28 -7.20 -6.47 -0.51
N ALA A 29 -6.80 -5.45 -1.27
CA ALA A 29 -7.65 -4.84 -2.28
C ALA A 29 -7.98 -5.81 -3.43
N ALA A 30 -6.99 -6.59 -3.88
CA ALA A 30 -7.19 -7.62 -4.89
C ALA A 30 -8.11 -8.74 -4.40
N GLY A 31 -7.91 -9.22 -3.16
CA GLY A 31 -8.79 -10.21 -2.54
C GLY A 31 -10.21 -9.69 -2.35
N ALA A 32 -10.36 -8.43 -1.91
CA ALA A 32 -11.67 -7.78 -1.80
C ALA A 32 -12.34 -7.61 -3.17
N ALA A 33 -11.60 -7.23 -4.22
CA ALA A 33 -12.12 -7.11 -5.58
C ALA A 33 -12.54 -8.48 -6.17
N LEU A 34 -11.78 -9.54 -5.88
CA LEU A 34 -12.13 -10.91 -6.23
C LEU A 34 -13.36 -11.42 -5.45
N ALA A 35 -13.52 -11.01 -4.20
CA ALA A 35 -14.68 -11.34 -3.37
C ALA A 35 -15.90 -10.47 -3.66
N LEU A 36 -15.72 -9.28 -4.25
CA LEU A 36 -16.78 -8.35 -4.61
C LEU A 36 -17.91 -9.01 -5.45
N PRO A 37 -17.63 -9.77 -6.53
CA PRO A 37 -18.66 -10.45 -7.30
C PRO A 37 -19.34 -11.62 -6.56
N LEU A 38 -18.75 -12.15 -5.49
CA LEU A 38 -19.38 -13.16 -4.63
C LEU A 38 -20.39 -12.53 -3.65
N ILE A 39 -20.13 -11.29 -3.21
CA ILE A 39 -20.99 -10.55 -2.26
C ILE A 39 -22.11 -9.82 -3.01
N VAL A 40 -21.80 -9.28 -4.20
CA VAL A 40 -22.78 -8.68 -5.10
C VAL A 40 -22.90 -9.58 -6.32
N PRO A 41 -23.79 -10.58 -6.29
CA PRO A 41 -24.04 -11.36 -7.49
C PRO A 41 -24.76 -10.42 -8.45
N PHE A 42 -24.18 -10.24 -9.64
CA PHE A 42 -24.73 -9.46 -10.75
C PHE A 42 -24.60 -7.93 -10.63
N ALA A 43 -23.53 -7.41 -11.23
CA ALA A 43 -23.69 -6.34 -12.22
C ALA A 43 -23.78 -7.00 -13.61
#